data_AF-A0A4Q6AUG7-F1
#
_entry.id   AF-A0A4Q6AUG7-F1
#
_cell.length_a   1.000
_cell.length_b   1.000
_cell.length_c   1.000
_cell.angle_alpha   90.00
_cell.angle_beta   90.00
_cell.angle_gamma   90.00
#
_symmetry.space_group_name_H-M   'P 1'
#
loop_
_entity.id
_entity.type
_entity.pdbx_description
1 polymer ?
#
loop_
_entity_poly.entity_id
_entity_poly.type
_entity_poly.pdbx_seq_one_letter_code
_entity_poly.pdbx_strand_id
1 'polypeptide(L)'
;MKIGFAGRWDPRDKSAWSGTYYYTYQQLQKKHDVSIFLFRWTWLVREQLMLRRQFHKRLQGKHTSVEFLKSYAAYFSRQLENELKKNKVDLLYAPAAPQLIAFLKTQAPIIFMTDATFKQIQGYYGSWQNIAPSNIREGIEVDSRAFHNAAHSLVASDWCRQSAIS
;
A
#
# COMPACT_ATOMS: atom_id res chain seq x y z
N MET A 1 16.79 -17.44 0.96
CA MET A 1 15.48 -17.15 0.35
C MET A 1 15.54 -15.84 -0.38
N LYS A 2 14.73 -15.74 -1.43
CA LYS A 2 14.52 -14.52 -2.20
C LYS A 2 13.27 -13.82 -1.69
N ILE A 3 13.44 -12.62 -1.18
CA ILE A 3 12.37 -11.80 -0.62
C ILE A 3 12.05 -10.68 -1.61
N GLY A 4 10.77 -10.55 -1.97
CA GLY A 4 10.28 -9.37 -2.67
C GLY A 4 9.96 -8.26 -1.66
N PHE A 5 10.55 -7.08 -1.84
CA PHE A 5 10.19 -5.88 -1.07
C PHE A 5 9.29 -5.00 -1.94
N ALA A 6 7.98 -5.09 -1.72
CA ALA A 6 6.99 -4.33 -2.47
C ALA A 6 6.50 -3.13 -1.66
N GLY A 7 6.93 -1.94 -2.08
CA GLY A 7 6.69 -0.72 -1.33
C GLY A 7 6.20 0.44 -2.19
N ARG A 8 5.66 1.46 -1.55
CA ARG A 8 5.32 2.72 -2.21
C ARG A 8 6.56 3.60 -2.44
N TRP A 9 7.51 3.52 -1.52
CA TRP A 9 8.73 4.32 -1.51
C TRP A 9 9.96 3.44 -1.70
N ASP A 10 11.04 4.02 -2.20
CA ASP A 10 12.28 3.28 -2.40
C ASP A 10 12.88 2.88 -1.04
N PRO A 11 13.10 1.58 -0.77
CA PRO A 11 13.71 1.15 0.48
C PRO A 11 15.17 1.56 0.64
N ARG A 12 15.79 2.16 -0.38
CA ARG A 12 17.14 2.73 -0.28
C ARG A 12 17.12 4.18 0.19
N ASP A 13 15.96 4.81 0.22
CA ASP A 13 15.77 6.18 0.71
C ASP A 13 15.55 6.18 2.23
N LYS A 14 16.48 6.81 2.96
CA LYS A 14 16.42 6.96 4.42
C LYS A 14 15.26 7.84 4.90
N SER A 15 14.76 8.73 4.04
CA SER A 15 13.64 9.61 4.39
C SER A 15 12.28 8.92 4.30
N ALA A 16 12.22 7.76 3.62
CA ALA A 16 10.99 7.02 3.42
C ALA A 16 10.47 6.46 4.76
N TRP A 17 9.27 6.91 5.13
CA TRP A 17 8.53 6.43 6.31
C TRP A 17 9.38 6.42 7.59
N SER A 18 10.02 7.56 7.86
CA SER A 18 10.91 7.79 9.00
C SER A 18 12.09 6.81 9.08
N GLY A 19 12.54 6.31 7.94
CA GLY A 19 13.64 5.35 7.82
C GLY A 19 13.25 3.89 8.03
N THR A 20 11.98 3.61 8.35
CA THR A 20 11.50 2.23 8.58
C THR A 20 11.74 1.35 7.35
N TYR A 21 11.49 1.88 6.15
CA TYR A 21 11.79 1.20 4.88
C TYR A 21 13.27 0.84 4.78
N TYR A 22 14.15 1.83 5.00
CA TYR A 22 15.59 1.70 4.88
C TYR A 22 16.16 0.67 5.85
N TYR A 23 15.88 0.81 7.14
CA TYR A 23 16.42 -0.11 8.14
C TYR A 23 15.88 -1.52 7.97
N THR A 24 14.60 -1.68 7.62
CA THR A 24 14.03 -3.01 7.37
C THR A 24 14.70 -3.69 6.18
N TYR A 25 14.86 -2.97 5.07
CA TYR A 25 15.55 -3.48 3.88
C TYR A 25 17.00 -3.89 4.18
N GLN A 26 17.75 -3.05 4.90
CA GLN A 26 19.12 -3.39 5.31
C GLN A 26 19.20 -4.66 6.16
N GLN A 27 18.27 -4.86 7.12
CA GLN A 27 18.29 -6.06 7.94
C GLN A 27 17.95 -7.32 7.13
N LEU A 28 17.00 -7.22 6.19
CA LEU A 28 16.66 -8.33 5.30
C LEU A 28 17.85 -8.72 4.39
N GLN A 29 18.54 -7.73 3.82
CA GLN A 29 19.69 -7.96 2.94
C GLN A 29 20.88 -8.66 3.60
N LYS A 30 21.02 -8.57 4.93
CA LYS A 30 22.11 -9.26 5.64
C LYS A 30 22.04 -10.77 5.56
N LYS A 31 20.84 -11.34 5.38
CA LYS A 31 20.60 -12.79 5.44
C LYS A 31 19.90 -13.35 4.20
N HIS A 32 19.33 -12.49 3.36
CA HIS A 32 18.46 -12.87 2.26
C HIS A 32 18.75 -12.06 1.00
N ASP A 33 18.44 -12.64 -0.16
CA ASP A 33 18.43 -11.90 -1.42
C ASP A 33 17.13 -11.10 -1.51
N VAL A 34 17.22 -9.78 -1.70
CA VAL A 34 16.06 -8.89 -1.64
C VAL A 34 15.86 -8.17 -2.97
N SER A 35 14.80 -8.54 -3.69
CA SER A 35 14.35 -7.89 -4.92
C SER A 35 13.39 -6.75 -4.61
N ILE A 36 13.68 -5.54 -5.08
CA ILE A 36 12.83 -4.37 -4.86
C ILE A 36 11.77 -4.27 -5.96
N PHE A 37 10.50 -4.16 -5.56
CA PHE A 37 9.38 -3.90 -6.47
C PHE A 37 8.82 -2.49 -6.20
N LEU A 38 9.16 -1.56 -7.09
CA LEU A 38 8.69 -0.18 -7.06
C LEU A 38 8.00 0.16 -8.36
N PHE A 39 6.79 0.68 -8.24
CA PHE A 39 5.98 1.06 -9.39
C PHE A 39 5.74 2.56 -9.35
N ARG A 40 6.13 3.24 -10.43
CA ARG A 40 5.86 4.66 -10.61
C ARG A 40 4.59 4.83 -11.42
N TRP A 41 3.96 5.98 -11.25
CA TRP A 41 2.82 6.35 -12.06
C TRP A 41 3.24 6.46 -13.52
N THR A 42 2.45 5.86 -14.41
CA THR A 42 2.49 6.28 -15.80
C THR A 42 1.84 7.66 -15.91
N TRP A 43 2.26 8.44 -16.90
CA TRP A 43 1.71 9.79 -17.11
C TRP A 43 0.17 9.78 -17.26
N LEU A 44 -0.37 8.80 -17.99
CA LEU A 44 -1.82 8.63 -18.18
C LEU A 44 -2.59 8.40 -16.86
N VAL A 45 -2.06 7.52 -16.00
CA VAL A 45 -2.67 7.23 -14.70
C VAL A 45 -2.62 8.48 -13.82
N ARG A 46 -1.50 9.21 -13.83
CA ARG A 46 -1.37 10.48 -13.10
C ARG A 46 -2.41 11.50 -13.55
N GLU A 47 -2.57 11.71 -14.86
CA GLU A 47 -3.54 12.67 -15.40
C GLU A 47 -4.98 12.31 -15.06
N GLN A 48 -5.37 11.05 -15.26
CA GLN A 48 -6.73 10.60 -14.93
C GLN A 48 -7.06 10.79 -13.44
N LEU A 49 -6.11 10.51 -12.56
CA LEU A 49 -6.27 10.68 -11.12
C LEU A 49 -6.32 12.16 -10.71
N MET A 50 -5.51 13.01 -11.35
CA MET A 50 -5.55 14.46 -11.14
C MET A 50 -6.89 15.05 -11.59
N LEU A 51 -7.43 14.62 -12.73
CA LEU A 51 -8.76 15.00 -13.21
C LEU A 51 -9.85 14.55 -12.24
N ARG A 52 -9.82 13.29 -11.78
CA ARG A 52 -10.78 12.77 -10.80
C ARG A 52 -10.72 13.57 -9.49
N ARG A 53 -9.53 13.87 -9.00
CA ARG A 53 -9.32 14.71 -7.80
C ARG A 53 -9.89 16.12 -8.00
N GLN A 54 -9.65 16.75 -9.14
CA GLN A 54 -10.18 18.09 -9.45
C GLN A 54 -11.69 18.09 -9.57
N PHE A 55 -12.28 17.07 -10.19
CA PHE A 55 -13.73 16.92 -10.33
C PHE A 55 -14.42 16.78 -8.97
N HIS A 56 -13.90 15.92 -8.08
CA HIS A 56 -14.46 15.74 -6.74
C HIS A 56 -14.31 16.99 -5.87
N LYS A 57 -13.16 17.68 -5.99
CA LYS A 57 -12.95 18.96 -5.28
C LYS A 57 -13.94 20.03 -5.76
N ARG A 58 -14.16 20.16 -7.07
CA ARG A 58 -15.06 21.19 -7.64
C ARG A 58 -16.53 20.92 -7.39
N LEU A 59 -16.97 19.65 -7.42
CA LEU A 59 -18.39 19.31 -7.27
C LEU A 59 -18.83 19.10 -5.83
N GLN A 60 -17.95 18.56 -4.98
CA GLN A 60 -18.33 18.16 -3.63
C GLN A 60 -17.61 18.97 -2.55
N GLY A 61 -16.60 19.76 -2.92
CA GLY A 61 -15.73 20.43 -1.94
C GLY A 61 -14.91 19.46 -1.09
N LYS A 62 -14.80 18.18 -1.50
CA LYS A 62 -14.16 17.11 -0.73
C LYS A 62 -12.86 16.64 -1.35
N HIS A 63 -11.97 16.15 -0.50
CA HIS A 63 -10.70 15.55 -0.91
C HIS A 63 -10.88 14.10 -1.37
N THR A 64 -9.97 13.67 -2.25
CA THR A 64 -9.87 12.27 -2.68
C THR A 64 -8.43 11.82 -2.45
N SER A 65 -8.27 10.82 -1.59
CA SER A 65 -7.03 10.07 -1.48
C SER A 65 -6.96 9.04 -2.59
N VAL A 66 -6.24 9.44 -3.63
CA VAL A 66 -6.08 8.72 -4.89
C VAL A 66 -5.48 7.31 -4.69
N GLU A 67 -4.59 7.16 -3.72
CA GLU A 67 -3.87 5.92 -3.43
C GLU A 67 -4.76 4.83 -2.84
N PHE A 68 -5.88 5.24 -2.25
CA PHE A 68 -6.86 4.36 -1.62
C PHE A 68 -8.11 4.18 -2.49
N LEU A 69 -8.01 4.49 -3.79
CA LEU A 69 -9.02 4.13 -4.77
C LEU A 69 -8.88 2.66 -5.16
N LYS A 70 -10.01 1.97 -5.35
CA LYS A 70 -9.97 0.56 -5.77
C LYS A 70 -9.30 0.36 -7.11
N SER A 71 -9.58 1.25 -8.08
CA SER A 71 -8.97 1.20 -9.41
C SER A 71 -7.45 1.37 -9.35
N TYR A 72 -6.97 2.23 -8.43
CA TYR A 72 -5.56 2.44 -8.19
C TYR A 72 -4.91 1.17 -7.63
N ALA A 73 -5.49 0.60 -6.57
CA ALA A 73 -4.99 -0.63 -5.97
C ALA A 73 -5.00 -1.81 -6.96
N ALA A 74 -6.08 -1.98 -7.73
CA ALA A 74 -6.17 -3.03 -8.75
C ALA A 74 -5.08 -2.88 -9.83
N TYR A 75 -4.82 -1.66 -10.29
CA TYR A 75 -3.78 -1.38 -11.29
C TYR A 75 -2.39 -1.77 -10.79
N PHE A 76 -1.99 -1.35 -9.59
CA PHE A 76 -0.66 -1.66 -9.07
C PHE A 76 -0.52 -3.11 -8.61
N SER A 77 -1.59 -3.71 -8.05
CA SER A 77 -1.62 -5.14 -7.76
C SER A 77 -1.37 -5.97 -9.02
N ARG A 78 -1.93 -5.55 -10.17
CA ARG A 78 -1.72 -6.22 -11.46
C ARG A 78 -0.28 -6.06 -11.98
N GLN A 79 0.34 -4.90 -11.80
CA GLN A 79 1.75 -4.71 -12.14
C GLN A 79 2.65 -5.63 -11.32
N LEU A 80 2.43 -5.67 -10.01
CA LEU A 80 3.16 -6.54 -9.11
C LEU A 80 2.95 -8.02 -9.45
N GLU A 81 1.71 -8.43 -9.74
CA GLU A 81 1.41 -9.79 -10.22
C GLU A 81 2.25 -10.17 -11.45
N ASN A 82 2.33 -9.28 -12.44
CA ASN A 82 3.07 -9.53 -13.67
C ASN A 82 4.58 -9.60 -13.43
N GLU A 83 5.11 -8.77 -12.54
CA GLU A 83 6.53 -8.82 -12.18
C GLU A 83 6.88 -10.06 -11.38
N LEU A 84 6.02 -10.52 -10.47
CA LEU A 84 6.21 -11.75 -9.71
C LEU A 84 6.17 -13.01 -10.58
N LYS A 85 5.45 -12.99 -11.72
CA LYS A 85 5.47 -14.08 -12.71
C LYS A 85 6.84 -14.24 -13.37
N LYS A 86 7.55 -13.12 -13.61
CA LYS A 86 8.90 -13.09 -14.20
C LYS A 86 9.97 -13.34 -13.14
N ASN A 87 9.80 -12.71 -11.98
CA ASN A 87 10.73 -12.66 -10.88
C ASN A 87 10.09 -13.31 -9.65
N LYS A 88 10.07 -14.65 -9.64
CA LYS A 88 9.55 -15.41 -8.50
C LYS A 88 10.34 -15.08 -7.23
N VAL A 89 9.63 -15.05 -6.11
CA VAL A 89 10.15 -14.85 -4.76
C VAL A 89 9.56 -15.89 -3.82
N ASP A 90 10.28 -16.22 -2.77
CA ASP A 90 9.81 -17.17 -1.74
C ASP A 90 8.84 -16.50 -0.75
N LEU A 91 8.96 -15.18 -0.60
CA LEU A 91 8.21 -14.37 0.36
C LEU A 91 8.05 -12.94 -0.19
N LEU A 92 6.87 -12.36 -0.04
CA LEU A 92 6.63 -10.95 -0.34
C LEU A 92 6.47 -10.16 0.96
N TYR A 93 7.32 -9.16 1.17
CA TYR A 93 7.20 -8.20 2.27
C TYR A 93 6.65 -6.87 1.74
N ALA A 94 5.55 -6.40 2.34
CA ALA A 94 4.84 -5.20 1.91
C ALA A 94 4.59 -4.24 3.10
N PRO A 95 5.48 -3.26 3.34
CA PRO A 95 5.30 -2.27 4.41
C PRO A 95 4.45 -1.09 3.94
N ALA A 96 3.37 -0.76 4.65
CA ALA A 96 2.49 0.40 4.42
C ALA A 96 2.05 0.57 2.95
N ALA A 97 1.85 -0.56 2.26
CA ALA A 97 1.51 -0.59 0.83
C ALA A 97 0.28 -1.47 0.53
N PRO A 98 -0.88 -1.25 1.20
CA PRO A 98 -2.08 -2.05 0.98
C PRO A 98 -2.51 -2.06 -0.50
N GLN A 99 -2.32 -0.95 -1.21
CA GLN A 99 -2.62 -0.81 -2.64
C GLN A 99 -1.89 -1.82 -3.54
N LEU A 100 -0.72 -2.34 -3.14
CA LEU A 100 0.05 -3.28 -3.95
C LEU A 100 -0.45 -4.71 -3.78
N ILE A 101 -1.05 -5.01 -2.62
CA ILE A 101 -1.39 -6.39 -2.25
C ILE A 101 -2.89 -6.64 -2.17
N ALA A 102 -3.74 -5.62 -2.09
CA ALA A 102 -5.19 -5.77 -1.91
C ALA A 102 -5.87 -6.63 -3.00
N PHE A 103 -5.39 -6.60 -4.23
CA PHE A 103 -5.93 -7.38 -5.34
C PHE A 103 -4.88 -8.32 -5.96
N LEU A 104 -3.74 -8.49 -5.29
CA LEU A 104 -2.63 -9.29 -5.80
C LEU A 104 -2.98 -10.77 -5.75
N LYS A 105 -2.77 -11.47 -6.88
CA LYS A 105 -2.84 -12.93 -6.93
C LYS A 105 -1.43 -13.48 -7.02
N THR A 106 -0.97 -14.14 -5.97
CA THR A 106 0.38 -14.72 -5.92
C THR A 106 0.37 -16.01 -5.11
N GLN A 107 1.31 -16.89 -5.39
CA GLN A 107 1.58 -18.08 -4.58
C GLN A 107 2.54 -17.79 -3.43
N ALA A 108 3.32 -16.71 -3.53
CA ALA A 108 4.25 -16.33 -2.48
C ALA A 108 3.46 -15.84 -1.24
N PRO A 109 3.74 -16.34 -0.03
CA PRO A 109 3.14 -15.80 1.17
C PRO A 109 3.49 -14.32 1.32
N ILE A 110 2.51 -13.54 1.79
CA ILE A 110 2.66 -12.08 1.95
C ILE A 110 2.76 -11.76 3.45
N ILE A 111 3.82 -11.04 3.83
CA ILE A 111 3.91 -10.35 5.12
C ILE A 111 3.56 -8.88 4.89
N PHE A 112 2.41 -8.47 5.40
CA PHE A 112 1.97 -7.09 5.37
C PHE A 112 2.35 -6.41 6.69
N MET A 113 2.94 -5.22 6.63
CA MET A 113 3.29 -4.46 7.83
C MET A 113 2.69 -3.07 7.78
N THR A 114 2.04 -2.61 8.85
CA THR A 114 1.49 -1.26 8.93
C THR A 114 1.44 -0.73 10.36
N ASP A 115 1.52 0.59 10.52
CA ASP A 115 1.42 1.28 11.81
C ASP A 115 -0.03 1.64 12.17
N ALA A 116 -0.87 1.89 11.16
CA ALA A 116 -2.29 2.20 11.30
C ALA A 116 -3.10 1.67 10.11
N THR A 117 -4.41 1.51 10.30
CA THR A 117 -5.35 1.21 9.20
C THR A 117 -5.80 2.50 8.51
N PHE A 118 -6.31 2.37 7.30
CA PHE A 118 -6.93 3.49 6.59
C PHE A 118 -8.10 4.09 7.36
N LYS A 119 -8.88 3.25 8.05
CA LYS A 119 -10.00 3.67 8.93
C LYS A 119 -9.53 4.58 10.06
N GLN A 120 -8.38 4.27 10.65
CA GLN A 120 -7.81 4.98 11.79
C GLN A 120 -7.16 6.32 11.43
N ILE A 121 -6.51 6.41 10.27
CA ILE A 121 -5.84 7.65 9.86
C ILE A 121 -6.81 8.73 9.38
N GLN A 122 -8.09 8.40 9.17
CA GLN A 122 -9.11 9.39 8.80
C GLN A 122 -9.22 10.47 9.88
N GLY A 123 -9.09 11.74 9.48
CA GLY A 123 -9.18 12.88 10.40
C GLY A 123 -7.96 13.11 11.30
N TYR A 124 -6.98 12.20 11.34
CA TYR A 124 -5.81 12.29 12.22
C TYR A 124 -4.79 13.32 11.73
N TYR A 125 -4.56 13.38 10.42
CA TYR A 125 -3.73 14.41 9.79
C TYR A 125 -4.58 15.29 8.87
N GLY A 126 -4.18 16.56 8.68
CA GLY A 126 -4.91 17.51 7.82
C GLY A 126 -5.11 17.00 6.38
N SER A 127 -4.19 16.18 5.87
CA SER A 127 -4.29 15.51 4.56
C SER A 127 -5.39 14.46 4.47
N TRP A 128 -5.89 13.96 5.61
CA TRP A 128 -6.96 12.96 5.74
C TRP A 128 -8.29 13.54 6.22
N GLN A 129 -8.42 14.87 6.22
CA GLN A 129 -9.67 15.56 6.55
C GLN A 129 -10.54 15.74 5.30
N ASN A 130 -11.86 15.79 5.53
CA ASN A 130 -12.85 16.10 4.51
C ASN A 130 -12.75 15.21 3.23
N ILE A 131 -12.44 13.92 3.41
CA ILE A 131 -12.43 12.94 2.32
C ILE A 131 -13.88 12.57 1.97
N ALA A 132 -14.16 12.39 0.67
CA ALA A 132 -15.47 11.95 0.21
C ALA A 132 -15.87 10.61 0.85
N PRO A 133 -17.09 10.45 1.41
CA PRO A 133 -17.52 9.20 2.05
C PRO A 133 -17.42 7.96 1.15
N SER A 134 -17.59 8.13 -0.16
CA SER A 134 -17.35 7.06 -1.15
C SER A 134 -15.89 6.61 -1.15
N ASN A 135 -14.94 7.55 -1.15
CA ASN A 135 -13.51 7.24 -1.10
C ASN A 135 -13.10 6.67 0.25
N ILE A 136 -13.72 7.11 1.35
CA ILE A 136 -13.49 6.49 2.67
C ILE A 136 -13.85 4.99 2.61
N ARG A 137 -15.04 4.67 2.10
CA ARG A 137 -15.48 3.28 1.93
C ARG A 137 -14.56 2.47 1.00
N GLU A 138 -14.14 3.05 -0.13
CA GLU A 138 -13.18 2.40 -1.02
C GLU A 138 -11.85 2.11 -0.32
N GLY A 139 -11.31 3.07 0.43
CA GLY A 139 -10.03 2.91 1.11
C GLY A 139 -10.06 1.89 2.23
N ILE A 140 -11.15 1.86 3.02
CA ILE A 140 -11.36 0.81 4.03
C ILE A 140 -11.43 -0.57 3.37
N GLU A 141 -12.10 -0.69 2.21
CA GLU A 141 -12.14 -1.96 1.50
C GLU A 141 -10.77 -2.38 0.95
N VAL A 142 -10.00 -1.46 0.38
CA VAL A 142 -8.63 -1.74 -0.09
C VAL A 142 -7.77 -2.24 1.06
N ASP A 143 -7.84 -1.57 2.21
CA ASP A 143 -7.07 -1.91 3.39
C ASP A 143 -7.50 -3.27 3.96
N SER A 144 -8.80 -3.50 4.11
CA SER A 144 -9.35 -4.79 4.54
C SER A 144 -8.91 -5.93 3.61
N ARG A 145 -8.96 -5.74 2.29
CA ARG A 145 -8.50 -6.74 1.33
C ARG A 145 -7.00 -7.02 1.46
N ALA A 146 -6.18 -6.00 1.73
CA ALA A 146 -4.76 -6.18 1.96
C ALA A 146 -4.48 -7.06 3.18
N PHE A 147 -5.18 -6.85 4.30
CA PHE A 147 -5.10 -7.72 5.48
C PHE A 147 -5.54 -9.16 5.17
N HIS A 148 -6.65 -9.35 4.44
CA HIS A 148 -7.13 -10.69 4.08
C HIS A 148 -6.19 -11.44 3.12
N ASN A 149 -5.49 -10.71 2.25
CA ASN A 149 -4.54 -11.32 1.31
C ASN A 149 -3.18 -11.61 1.96
N ALA A 150 -2.91 -11.03 3.13
CA ALA A 150 -1.68 -11.26 3.87
C ALA A 150 -1.71 -12.63 4.56
N ALA A 151 -0.64 -13.40 4.42
CA ALA A 151 -0.45 -14.63 5.21
C ALA A 151 -0.15 -14.27 6.68
N HIS A 152 0.60 -13.18 6.89
CA HIS A 152 0.84 -12.61 8.21
C HIS A 152 0.78 -11.09 8.16
N SER A 153 0.22 -10.49 9.22
CA SER A 153 0.17 -9.05 9.40
C SER A 153 0.99 -8.63 10.61
N LEU A 154 1.98 -7.76 10.40
CA LEU A 154 2.81 -7.14 11.42
C LEU A 154 2.25 -5.74 11.72
N VAL A 155 1.63 -5.58 12.87
CA VAL A 155 1.02 -4.31 13.27
C VAL A 155 1.78 -3.70 14.44
N ALA A 156 1.94 -2.38 14.43
CA ALA A 156 2.78 -1.68 15.41
C ALA A 156 2.18 -1.59 16.82
N SER A 157 0.86 -1.79 16.97
CA SER A 157 0.16 -1.62 18.23
C SER A 157 -1.14 -2.41 18.31
N ASP A 158 -1.66 -2.62 19.52
CA ASP A 158 -2.99 -3.20 19.73
C ASP A 158 -4.10 -2.30 19.19
N TRP A 159 -3.88 -0.98 19.17
CA TRP A 159 -4.78 -0.03 18.51
C TRP A 159 -4.92 -0.38 17.03
N CYS A 160 -3.82 -0.53 16.30
CA CYS A 160 -3.86 -0.95 14.89
C CYS A 160 -4.46 -2.35 14.73
N ARG A 161 -4.08 -3.30 15.59
CA ARG A 161 -4.61 -4.67 15.58
C ARG A 161 -6.13 -4.69 15.66
N GLN A 162 -6.71 -4.00 16.65
CA GLN A 162 -8.16 -3.96 16.86
C GLN A 162 -8.90 -3.42 15.65
N SER A 163 -8.36 -2.37 15.00
CA SER A 163 -8.98 -1.85 13.78
C SER A 163 -8.80 -2.76 12.56
N ALA A 164 -7.73 -3.56 12.49
CA ALA A 164 -7.48 -4.45 11.37
C ALA A 164 -8.44 -5.66 11.36
N ILE A 165 -8.90 -6.09 12.55
CA ILE A 165 -9.81 -7.22 12.72
C ILE A 165 -11.29 -6.82 12.87
N SER A 166 -11.59 -5.51 12.89
CA SER A 166 -12.95 -4.95 13.01
C SER A 166 -13.62 -4.76 11.65
#